data_AF-A0A845X7B0-F1
#
_entry.id   AF-A0A845X7B0-F1
#
_cell.length_a   1.000
_cell.length_b   1.000
_cell.length_c   1.000
_cell.angle_alpha   90.00
_cell.angle_beta   90.00
_cell.angle_gamma   90.00
#
_symmetry.space_group_name_H-M   'P 1'
#
loop_
_entity.id
_entity.type
_entity.pdbx_description
1 polymer ?
#
loop_
_entity_poly.entity_id
_entity_poly.type
_entity_poly.pdbx_seq_one_letter_code
_entity_poly.pdbx_strand_id
1 'polypeptide(L)'
;MMPSPASAIPVACEILAEPINPNPFDLRDAAIALARAQYAEGEVDAALQTLAEIPSLSMGYQLTLYQKPQDIAPYSLAIAQAYLDFQQPDRAWVLAEDALTRVEHFHHKSSRIRKAYVVDFYARAGNFPRAWEIAESIPRPYSPSPYAPDNGSRFSSRAKSRHFIALAHLKFGDVQGAKLVIDTINSEWIYTEAQGDLAAYLAAQGA
;
A
#
# COMPACT_ATOMS: atom_id res chain seq x y z
N MET A 1 -3.15 36.86 19.98
CA MET A 1 -3.17 35.52 20.59
C MET A 1 -4.03 34.65 19.69
N MET A 2 -3.43 33.75 18.91
CA MET A 2 -4.18 32.80 18.10
C MET A 2 -4.63 31.63 19.02
N PRO A 3 -5.84 31.08 18.85
CA PRO A 3 -6.28 29.93 19.62
C PRO A 3 -5.36 28.73 19.34
N SER A 4 -5.08 27.96 20.39
CA SER A 4 -4.32 26.70 20.29
C SER A 4 -5.09 25.68 19.43
N PRO A 5 -4.40 24.92 18.55
CA PRO A 5 -5.02 23.89 17.70
C PRO A 5 -5.66 22.74 18.50
N ALA A 6 -5.37 22.60 19.81
CA ALA A 6 -6.10 21.71 20.70
C ALA A 6 -7.61 22.06 20.79
N SER A 7 -8.00 23.27 20.41
CA SER A 7 -9.41 23.70 20.34
C SER A 7 -10.10 23.39 19.01
N ALA A 8 -9.43 22.75 18.04
CA ALA A 8 -10.00 22.39 16.74
C ALA A 8 -10.56 20.95 16.68
N ILE A 9 -10.21 20.10 17.66
CA ILE A 9 -10.71 18.72 17.77
C ILE A 9 -12.25 18.67 17.87
N PRO A 10 -12.93 19.54 18.64
CA PRO A 10 -14.39 19.57 18.64
C PRO A 10 -14.99 20.01 17.30
N VAL A 11 -14.31 20.89 16.55
CA VAL A 11 -14.84 21.47 15.30
C VAL A 11 -14.78 20.47 14.14
N ALA A 12 -13.73 19.64 14.06
CA ALA A 12 -13.69 18.54 13.10
C ALA A 12 -14.74 17.46 13.39
N CYS A 13 -15.05 17.22 14.67
CA CYS A 13 -16.14 16.32 15.09
C CYS A 13 -17.53 16.94 14.88
N GLU A 14 -17.69 18.27 14.99
CA GLU A 14 -18.98 18.97 14.78
C GLU A 14 -19.35 19.10 13.29
N ILE A 15 -18.38 19.14 12.37
CA ILE A 15 -18.65 19.08 10.93
C ILE A 15 -19.18 17.68 10.51
N LEU A 16 -19.01 16.66 11.36
CA LEU A 16 -19.55 15.30 11.16
C LEU A 16 -20.96 15.10 11.75
N ALA A 17 -21.61 16.16 12.24
CA ALA A 17 -22.95 16.10 12.84
C ALA A 17 -24.12 16.24 11.83
N GLU A 18 -23.85 16.36 10.53
CA GLU A 18 -24.87 16.11 9.51
C GLU A 18 -25.07 14.59 9.34
N PRO A 19 -26.31 14.10 9.07
CA PRO A 19 -26.64 12.68 9.07
C PRO A 19 -26.19 12.00 7.77
N ILE A 20 -24.90 12.12 7.46
CA ILE A 20 -24.22 11.44 6.37
C ILE A 20 -23.24 10.51 7.05
N ASN A 21 -23.55 9.23 7.07
CA ASN A 21 -22.63 8.16 7.47
C ASN A 21 -21.35 8.30 6.61
N PRO A 22 -20.25 8.87 7.14
CA PRO A 22 -19.12 9.24 6.31
C PRO A 22 -18.42 7.96 5.86
N ASN A 23 -17.98 7.94 4.60
CA ASN A 23 -17.24 6.81 4.09
C ASN A 23 -16.00 6.56 4.99
N PRO A 24 -15.82 5.34 5.53
CA PRO A 24 -14.68 5.00 6.38
C PRO A 24 -13.30 5.25 5.74
N PHE A 25 -13.18 5.22 4.41
CA PHE A 25 -11.94 5.63 3.73
C PHE A 25 -11.67 7.12 3.87
N ASP A 26 -12.71 7.95 3.78
CA ASP A 26 -12.58 9.40 3.89
C ASP A 26 -12.23 9.79 5.32
N LEU A 27 -12.81 9.12 6.32
CA LEU A 27 -12.45 9.30 7.73
C LEU A 27 -11.00 8.88 8.02
N ARG A 28 -10.55 7.75 7.45
CA ARG A 28 -9.14 7.33 7.55
C ARG A 28 -8.23 8.39 6.95
N ASP A 29 -8.53 8.86 5.75
CA ASP A 29 -7.67 9.81 5.04
C ASP A 29 -7.63 11.17 5.74
N ALA A 30 -8.77 11.63 6.28
CA ALA A 30 -8.83 12.81 7.12
C ALA A 30 -8.00 12.65 8.41
N ALA A 31 -8.09 11.50 9.08
CA ALA A 31 -7.31 11.24 10.30
C ALA A 31 -5.80 11.14 10.02
N ILE A 32 -5.39 10.53 8.90
CA ILE A 32 -3.98 10.53 8.47
C ILE A 32 -3.50 11.95 8.18
N ALA A 33 -4.33 12.77 7.50
CA ALA A 33 -3.99 14.17 7.23
C ALA A 33 -3.83 14.98 8.52
N LEU A 34 -4.72 14.80 9.49
CA LEU A 34 -4.61 15.42 10.82
C LEU A 34 -3.33 14.99 11.54
N ALA A 35 -3.04 13.68 11.57
CA ALA A 35 -1.83 13.18 12.21
C ALA A 35 -0.56 13.76 11.56
N ARG A 36 -0.55 13.92 10.23
CA ARG A 36 0.57 14.55 9.51
C ARG A 36 0.73 16.03 9.87
N ALA A 37 -0.38 16.76 10.02
CA ALA A 37 -0.34 18.15 10.45
C ALA A 37 0.22 18.28 11.88
N GLN A 38 -0.28 17.47 12.82
CA GLN A 38 0.22 17.41 14.19
C GLN A 38 1.73 17.11 14.23
N TYR A 39 2.18 16.12 13.45
CA TYR A 39 3.59 15.76 13.39
C TYR A 39 4.46 16.91 12.84
N ALA A 40 3.97 17.62 11.81
CA ALA A 40 4.66 18.77 11.24
C ALA A 40 4.77 19.96 12.22
N GLU A 41 3.82 20.08 13.15
CA GLU A 41 3.84 21.08 14.24
C GLU A 41 4.73 20.65 15.43
N GLY A 42 5.30 19.44 15.40
CA GLY A 42 6.11 18.88 16.48
C GLY A 42 5.30 18.16 17.57
N GLU A 43 3.99 18.06 17.42
CA GLU A 43 3.07 17.36 18.32
C GLU A 43 3.09 15.84 18.04
N VAL A 44 4.28 15.23 18.19
CA VAL A 44 4.54 13.83 17.81
C VAL A 44 3.61 12.86 18.53
N ASP A 45 3.42 13.02 19.85
CA ASP A 45 2.57 12.12 20.63
C ASP A 45 1.10 12.20 20.20
N ALA A 46 0.60 13.40 19.89
CA ALA A 46 -0.75 13.60 19.39
C ALA A 46 -0.95 12.97 18.00
N ALA A 47 0.05 13.10 17.12
CA ALA A 47 0.04 12.45 15.80
C ALA A 47 -0.02 10.93 15.92
N LEU A 48 0.79 10.35 16.82
CA LEU A 48 0.81 8.90 17.03
C LEU A 48 -0.46 8.37 17.68
N GLN A 49 -1.05 9.13 18.61
CA GLN A 49 -2.33 8.82 19.21
C GLN A 49 -3.45 8.84 18.17
N THR A 50 -3.48 9.85 17.32
CA THR A 50 -4.46 9.97 16.23
C THR A 50 -4.39 8.78 15.28
N LEU A 51 -3.18 8.34 14.87
CA LEU A 51 -3.02 7.14 14.05
C LEU A 51 -3.49 5.86 14.78
N ALA A 52 -3.25 5.76 16.09
CA ALA A 52 -3.63 4.59 16.87
C ALA A 52 -5.15 4.44 17.05
N GLU A 53 -5.91 5.53 16.91
CA GLU A 53 -7.37 5.54 16.99
C GLU A 53 -8.06 5.22 15.65
N ILE A 54 -7.35 5.32 14.52
CA ILE A 54 -7.93 5.00 13.20
C ILE A 54 -8.49 3.57 13.13
N PRO A 55 -7.80 2.52 13.62
CA PRO A 55 -8.34 1.17 13.64
C PRO A 55 -9.65 1.07 14.43
N SER A 56 -9.77 1.69 15.61
CA SER A 56 -10.99 1.62 16.43
C SER A 56 -12.15 2.40 15.82
N LEU A 57 -11.88 3.58 15.24
CA LEU A 57 -12.85 4.34 14.43
C LEU A 57 -13.38 3.52 13.26
N SER A 58 -12.51 2.72 12.65
CA SER A 58 -12.87 1.85 11.53
C SER A 58 -13.52 0.53 11.93
N MET A 59 -13.22 -0.01 13.13
CA MET A 59 -13.72 -1.30 13.59
C MET A 59 -15.22 -1.27 13.89
N GLY A 60 -15.73 -0.14 14.37
CA GLY A 60 -17.18 0.12 14.48
C GLY A 60 -17.90 0.05 13.12
N TYR A 61 -17.19 0.38 12.03
CA TYR A 61 -17.69 0.33 10.66
C TYR A 61 -17.39 -1.00 9.93
N GLN A 62 -16.29 -1.68 10.26
CA GLN A 62 -15.90 -2.99 9.70
C GLN A 62 -16.88 -4.10 10.09
N LEU A 63 -17.49 -4.02 11.26
CA LEU A 63 -18.51 -4.99 11.71
C LEU A 63 -19.87 -4.80 11.04
N THR A 64 -20.15 -3.65 10.42
CA THR A 64 -21.48 -3.31 9.89
C THR A 64 -21.57 -3.31 8.36
N LEU A 65 -20.48 -3.04 7.62
CA LEU A 65 -20.57 -2.87 6.15
C LEU A 65 -19.47 -3.60 5.33
N TYR A 66 -18.39 -4.07 5.94
CA TYR A 66 -17.29 -4.70 5.19
C TYR A 66 -17.47 -6.22 5.04
N GLN A 67 -18.43 -6.61 4.20
CA GLN A 67 -18.51 -7.97 3.66
C GLN A 67 -17.53 -8.22 2.51
N LYS A 68 -16.70 -7.24 2.14
CA LYS A 68 -15.81 -7.33 0.97
C LYS A 68 -14.34 -7.28 1.39
N PRO A 69 -13.67 -8.44 1.50
CA PRO A 69 -12.24 -8.57 1.84
C PRO A 69 -11.25 -7.80 0.93
N GLN A 70 -11.73 -7.14 -0.12
CA GLN A 70 -10.91 -6.45 -1.11
C GLN A 70 -10.28 -5.16 -0.64
N ASP A 71 -10.84 -4.52 0.39
CA ASP A 71 -10.41 -3.17 0.75
C ASP A 71 -9.57 -3.12 2.05
N ILE A 72 -9.40 -4.26 2.72
CA ILE A 72 -8.67 -4.36 4.00
C ILE A 72 -7.17 -4.04 3.83
N ALA A 73 -6.53 -4.59 2.79
CA ALA A 73 -5.09 -4.37 2.59
C ALA A 73 -4.75 -2.91 2.25
N PRO A 74 -5.39 -2.27 1.24
CA PRO A 74 -5.16 -0.84 0.99
C PRO A 74 -5.48 0.05 2.22
N TYR A 75 -6.43 -0.36 3.05
CA TYR A 75 -6.76 0.35 4.29
C TYR A 75 -5.60 0.35 5.29
N SER A 76 -5.15 -0.83 5.71
CA SER A 76 -4.08 -0.96 6.70
C SER A 76 -2.73 -0.44 6.21
N LEU A 77 -2.42 -0.61 4.92
CA LEU A 77 -1.14 -0.16 4.35
C LEU A 77 -1.03 1.37 4.29
N ALA A 78 -2.13 2.11 4.17
CA ALA A 78 -2.11 3.58 4.24
C ALA A 78 -1.69 4.08 5.63
N ILE A 79 -2.19 3.42 6.69
CA ILE A 79 -1.81 3.72 8.08
C ILE A 79 -0.36 3.30 8.32
N ALA A 80 0.05 2.13 7.81
CA ALA A 80 1.44 1.68 7.88
C ALA A 80 2.40 2.67 7.22
N GLN A 81 2.02 3.25 6.07
CA GLN A 81 2.81 4.29 5.41
C GLN A 81 2.93 5.54 6.29
N ALA A 82 1.85 5.98 6.94
CA ALA A 82 1.92 7.12 7.86
C ALA A 82 2.87 6.87 9.03
N TYR A 83 2.90 5.64 9.57
CA TYR A 83 3.90 5.28 10.59
C TYR A 83 5.34 5.32 10.06
N LEU A 84 5.60 4.91 8.81
CA LEU A 84 6.92 5.07 8.21
C LEU A 84 7.31 6.55 8.08
N ASP A 85 6.37 7.38 7.64
CA ASP A 85 6.57 8.82 7.50
C ASP A 85 6.92 9.48 8.86
N PHE A 86 6.43 8.92 9.97
CA PHE A 86 6.69 9.39 11.34
C PHE A 86 7.87 8.69 12.03
N GLN A 87 8.70 7.98 11.26
CA GLN A 87 9.87 7.23 11.75
C GLN A 87 9.50 6.16 12.79
N GLN A 88 8.35 5.50 12.63
CA GLN A 88 7.87 4.37 13.44
C GLN A 88 7.85 3.05 12.63
N PRO A 89 9.02 2.56 12.17
CA PRO A 89 9.08 1.40 11.29
C PRO A 89 8.48 0.13 11.92
N ASP A 90 8.72 -0.12 13.21
CA ASP A 90 8.22 -1.31 13.89
C ASP A 90 6.69 -1.39 13.87
N ARG A 91 6.01 -0.25 14.08
CA ARG A 91 4.54 -0.17 14.02
C ARG A 91 4.03 -0.36 12.59
N ALA A 92 4.73 0.20 11.61
CA ALA A 92 4.39 0.03 10.21
C ALA A 92 4.47 -1.44 9.77
N TRP A 93 5.53 -2.16 10.18
CA TRP A 93 5.73 -3.56 9.84
C TRP A 93 4.67 -4.46 10.47
N VAL A 94 4.32 -4.23 11.73
CA VAL A 94 3.24 -4.98 12.39
C VAL A 94 1.93 -4.85 11.62
N LEU A 95 1.56 -3.64 11.19
CA LEU A 95 0.35 -3.42 10.39
C LEU A 95 0.41 -4.03 8.99
N ALA A 96 1.58 -4.00 8.35
CA ALA A 96 1.77 -4.60 7.03
C ALA A 96 1.67 -6.14 7.09
N GLU A 97 2.20 -6.77 8.14
CA GLU A 97 2.09 -8.21 8.37
C GLU A 97 0.66 -8.64 8.77
N ASP A 98 -0.06 -7.83 9.56
CA ASP A 98 -1.49 -8.06 9.82
C ASP A 98 -2.30 -7.98 8.51
N ALA A 99 -2.02 -6.99 7.67
CA ALA A 99 -2.66 -6.86 6.36
C ALA A 99 -2.38 -8.09 5.47
N LEU A 100 -1.13 -8.57 5.44
CA LEU A 100 -0.75 -9.78 4.71
C LEU A 100 -1.49 -11.01 5.22
N THR A 101 -1.50 -11.21 6.55
CA THR A 101 -2.18 -12.34 7.21
C THR A 101 -3.66 -12.37 6.86
N ARG A 102 -4.32 -11.21 6.89
CA ARG A 102 -5.72 -11.08 6.48
C ARG A 102 -5.91 -11.43 5.01
N VAL A 103 -5.04 -10.94 4.12
CA VAL A 103 -5.08 -11.26 2.69
C VAL A 103 -4.95 -12.75 2.43
N GLU A 104 -4.08 -13.44 3.18
CA GLU A 104 -3.83 -14.87 3.05
C GLU A 104 -4.98 -15.74 3.56
N HIS A 105 -5.68 -15.28 4.60
CA HIS A 105 -6.90 -15.93 5.10
C HIS A 105 -8.02 -16.02 4.06
N PHE A 106 -8.03 -15.16 3.04
CA PHE A 106 -9.01 -15.23 1.97
C PHE A 106 -8.50 -16.08 0.80
N HIS A 107 -8.95 -17.33 0.69
CA HIS A 107 -8.60 -18.28 -0.38
C HIS A 107 -9.26 -17.98 -1.74
N HIS A 108 -9.16 -16.75 -2.24
CA HIS A 108 -9.77 -16.35 -3.52
C HIS A 108 -8.74 -15.77 -4.49
N LYS A 109 -9.02 -15.78 -5.81
CA LYS A 109 -8.14 -15.19 -6.87
C LYS A 109 -7.72 -13.74 -6.56
N SER A 110 -8.54 -13.01 -5.80
CA SER A 110 -8.27 -11.65 -5.34
C SER A 110 -7.13 -11.56 -4.31
N SER A 111 -6.76 -12.65 -3.63
CA SER A 111 -5.60 -12.67 -2.72
C SER A 111 -4.29 -12.39 -3.46
N ARG A 112 -4.16 -12.84 -4.71
CA ARG A 112 -2.96 -12.58 -5.55
C ARG A 112 -2.78 -11.09 -5.84
N ILE A 113 -3.88 -10.41 -6.20
CA ILE A 113 -3.87 -8.97 -6.45
C ILE A 113 -3.57 -8.21 -5.15
N ARG A 114 -4.16 -8.63 -4.03
CA ARG A 114 -3.95 -7.99 -2.74
C ARG A 114 -2.52 -8.16 -2.21
N LYS A 115 -1.93 -9.35 -2.38
CA LYS A 115 -0.50 -9.57 -2.08
C LYS A 115 0.38 -8.61 -2.88
N ALA A 116 0.01 -8.29 -4.13
CA ALA A 116 0.78 -7.33 -4.92
C ALA A 116 0.80 -5.92 -4.32
N TYR A 117 -0.27 -5.47 -3.65
CA TYR A 117 -0.26 -4.20 -2.90
C TYR A 117 0.65 -4.24 -1.67
N VAL A 118 0.71 -5.38 -0.97
CA VAL A 118 1.64 -5.56 0.16
C VAL A 118 3.09 -5.57 -0.33
N VAL A 119 3.37 -6.21 -1.47
CA VAL A 119 4.71 -6.18 -2.11
C VAL A 119 5.11 -4.75 -2.45
N ASP A 120 4.21 -4.01 -3.10
CA ASP A 120 4.44 -2.61 -3.48
C ASP A 120 4.74 -1.73 -2.26
N PHE A 121 4.02 -1.91 -1.15
CA PHE A 121 4.32 -1.23 0.12
C PHE A 121 5.75 -1.52 0.61
N TYR A 122 6.12 -2.80 0.77
CA TYR A 122 7.46 -3.16 1.26
C TYR A 122 8.57 -2.68 0.32
N ALA A 123 8.34 -2.76 -0.99
CA ALA A 123 9.28 -2.29 -2.00
C ALA A 123 9.50 -0.77 -1.89
N ARG A 124 8.43 0.03 -1.83
CA ARG A 124 8.53 1.50 -1.70
C ARG A 124 9.18 1.94 -0.39
N ALA A 125 9.04 1.12 0.66
CA ALA A 125 9.68 1.34 1.94
C ALA A 125 11.14 0.84 1.99
N GLY A 126 11.68 0.32 0.88
CA GLY A 126 13.07 -0.14 0.76
C GLY A 126 13.34 -1.54 1.32
N ASN A 127 12.32 -2.26 1.81
CA ASN A 127 12.47 -3.63 2.29
C ASN A 127 12.33 -4.62 1.12
N PHE A 128 13.31 -4.58 0.20
CA PHE A 128 13.33 -5.44 -0.98
C PHE A 128 13.32 -6.94 -0.66
N PRO A 129 14.05 -7.46 0.37
CA PRO A 129 14.01 -8.89 0.69
C PRO A 129 12.61 -9.39 1.03
N ARG A 130 11.86 -8.66 1.88
CA ARG A 130 10.49 -9.04 2.25
C ARG A 130 9.53 -8.88 1.07
N ALA A 131 9.66 -7.80 0.30
CA ALA A 131 8.88 -7.59 -0.92
C ALA A 131 9.06 -8.76 -1.91
N TRP A 132 10.30 -9.24 -2.09
CA TRP A 132 10.62 -10.38 -2.94
C TRP A 132 10.01 -11.68 -2.43
N GLU A 133 10.17 -11.98 -1.14
CA GLU A 133 9.61 -13.19 -0.51
C GLU A 133 8.09 -13.29 -0.74
N ILE A 134 7.37 -12.19 -0.51
CA ILE A 134 5.92 -12.14 -0.72
C ILE A 134 5.58 -12.31 -2.20
N ALA A 135 6.31 -11.65 -3.11
CA ALA A 135 6.09 -11.78 -4.55
C ALA A 135 6.25 -13.24 -5.02
N GLU A 136 7.23 -13.97 -4.48
CA GLU A 136 7.49 -15.37 -4.81
C GLU A 136 6.43 -16.32 -4.24
N SER A 137 5.79 -15.94 -3.12
CA SER A 137 4.64 -16.67 -2.55
C SER A 137 3.39 -16.61 -3.44
N ILE A 138 3.31 -15.66 -4.38
CA ILE A 138 2.17 -15.54 -5.30
C ILE A 138 2.25 -16.70 -6.31
N PRO A 139 1.26 -17.63 -6.31
CA PRO A 139 1.30 -18.77 -7.20
C PRO A 139 1.25 -18.31 -8.66
N ARG A 140 2.06 -18.96 -9.50
CA ARG A 140 1.98 -18.76 -10.95
C ARG A 140 0.56 -19.09 -11.42
N PRO A 141 0.01 -18.38 -12.42
CA PRO A 141 -1.23 -18.83 -13.02
C PRO A 141 -1.07 -20.29 -13.45
N TYR A 142 -1.96 -21.17 -12.99
CA TYR A 142 -2.09 -22.50 -13.58
C TYR A 142 -2.41 -22.27 -15.06
N SER A 143 -1.64 -22.94 -15.92
CA SER A 143 -1.73 -23.09 -17.38
C SER A 143 -2.85 -22.33 -18.11
N PRO A 144 -2.57 -21.75 -19.29
CA PRO A 144 -3.62 -21.18 -20.14
C PRO A 144 -4.72 -22.23 -20.34
N SER A 145 -5.95 -21.86 -20.01
CA SER A 145 -7.11 -22.65 -20.39
C SER A 145 -7.10 -22.73 -21.92
N PRO A 146 -7.16 -23.92 -22.54
CA PRO A 146 -7.24 -24.05 -23.99
C PRO A 146 -8.54 -23.47 -24.58
N TYR A 147 -9.49 -23.08 -23.72
CA TYR A 147 -10.77 -22.46 -24.09
C TYR A 147 -10.82 -20.95 -23.80
N ALA A 148 -9.75 -20.37 -23.23
CA ALA A 148 -9.61 -18.93 -23.20
C ALA A 148 -8.89 -18.57 -24.51
N PRO A 149 -9.54 -17.89 -25.48
CA PRO A 149 -8.82 -17.35 -26.63
C PRO A 149 -7.64 -16.54 -26.10
N ASP A 150 -6.56 -16.54 -26.88
CA ASP A 150 -5.24 -15.96 -26.62
C ASP A 150 -5.27 -14.42 -26.44
N ASN A 151 -6.17 -13.97 -25.58
CA ASN A 151 -6.46 -12.61 -25.18
C ASN A 151 -5.75 -12.33 -23.86
N GLY A 152 -4.53 -12.86 -23.69
CA GLY A 152 -3.65 -12.59 -22.57
C GLY A 152 -4.21 -12.99 -21.18
N SER A 153 -3.51 -13.89 -20.51
CA SER A 153 -3.42 -13.80 -19.05
C SER A 153 -2.66 -12.51 -18.68
N ARG A 154 -3.25 -11.34 -18.96
CA ARG A 154 -2.65 -9.99 -18.95
C ARG A 154 -2.19 -9.53 -17.56
N PHE A 155 -2.55 -10.26 -16.50
CA PHE A 155 -2.22 -9.91 -15.13
C PHE A 155 -1.63 -11.13 -14.40
N SER A 156 -0.33 -11.34 -14.53
CA SER A 156 0.42 -12.14 -13.57
C SER A 156 0.72 -11.24 -12.37
N SER A 157 -0.04 -11.37 -11.27
CA SER A 157 0.18 -10.56 -10.05
C SER A 157 1.63 -10.68 -9.56
N ARG A 158 2.26 -11.86 -9.74
CA ARG A 158 3.69 -12.05 -9.45
C ARG A 158 4.61 -11.23 -10.35
N ALA A 159 4.34 -11.20 -11.66
CA ALA A 159 5.11 -10.35 -12.58
C ALA A 159 4.92 -8.86 -12.27
N LYS A 160 3.69 -8.43 -11.93
CA LYS A 160 3.43 -7.04 -11.53
C LYS A 160 4.11 -6.69 -10.20
N SER A 161 4.11 -7.61 -9.23
CA SER A 161 4.88 -7.49 -7.99
C SER A 161 6.37 -7.29 -8.25
N ARG A 162 6.97 -8.05 -9.17
CA ARG A 162 8.37 -7.87 -9.57
C ARG A 162 8.61 -6.52 -10.25
N HIS A 163 7.67 -6.06 -11.10
CA HIS A 163 7.73 -4.71 -11.66
C HIS A 163 7.71 -3.61 -10.58
N PHE A 164 6.87 -3.74 -9.54
CA PHE A 164 6.89 -2.80 -8.40
C PHE A 164 8.23 -2.80 -7.66
N ILE A 165 8.83 -3.97 -7.46
CA ILE A 165 10.16 -4.08 -6.85
C ILE A 165 11.21 -3.37 -7.73
N ALA A 166 11.18 -3.59 -9.05
CA ALA A 166 12.10 -2.92 -9.98
C ALA A 166 11.94 -1.39 -9.96
N LEU A 167 10.70 -0.89 -9.99
CA LEU A 167 10.41 0.55 -9.88
C LEU A 167 10.93 1.13 -8.57
N ALA A 168 10.78 0.40 -7.47
CA ALA A 168 11.33 0.83 -6.19
C ALA A 168 12.87 0.90 -6.23
N HIS A 169 13.56 -0.11 -6.78
CA HIS A 169 15.02 -0.03 -6.98
C HIS A 169 15.43 1.22 -7.77
N LEU A 170 14.74 1.55 -8.86
CA LEU A 170 14.99 2.77 -9.63
C LEU A 170 14.78 4.04 -8.79
N LYS A 171 13.72 4.10 -7.99
CA LYS A 171 13.45 5.22 -7.07
C LYS A 171 14.58 5.42 -6.06
N PHE A 172 15.21 4.34 -5.60
CA PHE A 172 16.37 4.38 -4.70
C PHE A 172 17.72 4.54 -5.44
N GLY A 173 17.72 4.68 -6.76
CA GLY A 173 18.94 4.81 -7.57
C GLY A 173 19.70 3.50 -7.81
N ASP A 174 19.16 2.37 -7.41
CA ASP A 174 19.75 1.05 -7.62
C ASP A 174 19.40 0.49 -9.01
N VAL A 175 20.07 1.03 -10.03
CA VAL A 175 19.86 0.62 -11.43
C VAL A 175 20.18 -0.85 -11.65
N GLN A 176 21.19 -1.40 -10.96
CA GLN A 176 21.59 -2.80 -11.14
C GLN A 176 20.55 -3.75 -10.51
N GLY A 177 20.07 -3.44 -9.30
CA GLY A 177 18.98 -4.18 -8.68
C GLY A 177 17.71 -4.16 -9.53
N ALA A 178 17.35 -3.00 -10.10
CA ALA A 178 16.22 -2.89 -11.01
C ALA A 178 16.36 -3.83 -12.24
N LYS A 179 17.52 -3.82 -12.90
CA LYS A 179 17.80 -4.70 -14.05
C LYS A 179 17.67 -6.18 -13.69
N LEU A 180 18.31 -6.60 -12.59
CA LEU A 180 18.25 -7.98 -12.11
C LEU A 180 16.80 -8.43 -11.87
N VAL A 181 15.97 -7.58 -11.28
CA VAL A 181 14.55 -7.88 -11.05
C VAL A 181 13.77 -7.96 -12.37
N ILE A 182 14.00 -7.02 -13.29
CA ILE A 182 13.33 -6.98 -14.60
C ILE A 182 13.61 -8.26 -15.40
N ASP A 183 14.85 -8.77 -15.38
CA ASP A 183 15.24 -9.99 -16.09
C ASP A 183 14.53 -11.24 -15.57
N THR A 184 13.92 -11.18 -14.39
CA THR A 184 13.09 -12.27 -13.86
C THR A 184 11.62 -12.20 -14.30
N ILE A 185 11.16 -11.10 -14.90
CA ILE A 185 9.76 -10.91 -15.26
C ILE A 185 9.37 -11.84 -16.43
N ASN A 186 8.48 -12.79 -16.17
CA ASN A 186 8.07 -13.83 -17.12
C ASN A 186 6.76 -13.50 -17.86
N SER A 187 6.44 -12.23 -18.00
CA SER A 187 5.29 -11.72 -18.76
C SER A 187 5.81 -10.70 -19.75
N GLU A 188 5.70 -11.00 -21.05
CA GLU A 188 6.25 -10.16 -22.12
C GLU A 188 5.77 -8.71 -22.05
N TRP A 189 4.48 -8.51 -21.81
CA TRP A 189 3.89 -7.18 -21.69
C TRP A 189 4.45 -6.40 -20.49
N ILE A 190 4.51 -7.01 -19.30
CA ILE A 190 5.05 -6.36 -18.09
C ILE A 190 6.56 -6.16 -18.20
N TYR A 191 7.27 -7.09 -18.83
CA TYR A 191 8.69 -6.95 -19.12
C TYR A 191 8.95 -5.74 -20.02
N THR A 192 8.16 -5.59 -21.09
CA THR A 192 8.25 -4.44 -22.00
C THR A 192 7.95 -3.12 -21.28
N GLU A 193 6.91 -3.09 -20.43
CA GLU A 193 6.58 -1.94 -19.57
C GLU A 193 7.77 -1.58 -18.67
N ALA A 194 8.33 -2.56 -17.96
CA ALA A 194 9.44 -2.34 -17.03
C ALA A 194 10.76 -1.92 -17.73
N GLN A 195 11.03 -2.43 -18.94
CA GLN A 195 12.14 -1.97 -19.78
C GLN A 195 11.94 -0.52 -20.23
N GLY A 196 10.71 -0.13 -20.57
CA GLY A 196 10.35 1.25 -20.89
C GLY A 196 10.62 2.20 -19.72
N ASP A 197 10.21 1.82 -18.51
CA ASP A 197 10.46 2.61 -17.29
C ASP A 197 11.96 2.75 -16.98
N LEU A 198 12.73 1.67 -17.13
CA LEU A 198 14.19 1.70 -16.97
C LEU A 198 14.84 2.65 -18.00
N ALA A 199 14.43 2.57 -19.26
CA ALA A 199 14.96 3.45 -20.31
C ALA A 199 14.63 4.92 -20.03
N ALA A 200 13.40 5.22 -19.60
CA ALA A 200 12.99 6.57 -19.23
C ALA A 200 13.81 7.11 -18.04
N TYR A 201 14.04 6.29 -17.01
CA TYR A 201 14.87 6.65 -15.88
C TYR A 201 16.32 6.98 -16.29
N LEU A 202 16.94 6.13 -17.11
CA LEU A 202 18.31 6.33 -17.59
C LEU A 202 18.43 7.59 -18.46
N ALA A 203 17.44 7.86 -19.31
CA ALA A 203 17.40 9.08 -20.11
C ALA A 203 17.34 10.33 -19.23
N ALA A 204 16.56 10.30 -18.14
CA ALA A 204 16.43 11.42 -17.20
C ALA A 204 17.71 11.70 -16.39
N GLN A 205 18.60 10.71 -16.20
CA GLN A 205 19.88 10.89 -15.49
C GLN A 205 21.00 11.45 -16.39
N GLY A 206 20.85 11.36 -17.71
CA GLY A 206 21.83 11.83 -18.70
C GLY A 206 21.51 13.19 -19.34
N ALA A 207 20.40 13.82 -18.95
CA ALA A 207 19.95 15.14 -19.41
C ALA A 207 20.25 16.22 -18.35
#